data_AF-A0A1U9KSZ7-F1
#
_entry.id   AF-A0A1U9KSZ7-F1
#
_cell.length_a   1.000
_cell.length_b   1.000
_cell.length_c   1.000
_cell.angle_alpha   90.00
_cell.angle_beta   90.00
_cell.angle_gamma   90.00
#
_symmetry.space_group_name_H-M   'P 1'
#
loop_
_entity.id
_entity.type
_entity.pdbx_description
1 polymer ?
#
loop_
_entity_poly.entity_id
_entity_poly.type
_entity_poly.pdbx_seq_one_letter_code
_entity_poly.pdbx_strand_id
1 'polypeptide(L)'
;MSGFFGNIVNQAMNALGAEAQQKLGGSFSELLQGQGLQALRQQAENAGLADKVRSWIGNGENLPISAAEIRNLLTDQQLEAFVSRTGIPASVILPALAEFLPTAVDQHTTSNPA
;
A
#
# COMPACT_ATOMS: atom_id res chain seq x y z
N MET A 1 25.50 29.51 -20.18
CA MET A 1 25.75 28.68 -18.98
C MET A 1 24.44 28.05 -18.51
N SER A 2 23.84 27.16 -19.30
CA SER A 2 22.42 26.76 -19.14
C SER A 2 22.22 25.33 -18.60
N GLY A 3 23.28 24.69 -18.08
CA GLY A 3 23.27 23.26 -17.67
C GLY A 3 22.94 22.98 -16.20
N PHE A 4 22.82 24.01 -15.35
CA PHE A 4 22.65 23.79 -13.91
C PHE A 4 21.18 23.64 -13.48
N PHE A 5 20.25 24.37 -14.10
CA PHE A 5 18.83 24.35 -13.70
C PHE A 5 18.10 23.07 -14.12
N GLY A 6 18.43 22.53 -15.31
CA GLY A 6 17.85 21.26 -15.79
C GLY A 6 18.21 20.05 -14.93
N ASN A 7 19.45 20.01 -14.42
CA ASN A 7 19.89 18.93 -13.55
C ASN A 7 19.25 18.99 -12.16
N ILE A 8 18.99 20.18 -11.62
CA ILE A 8 18.34 20.33 -10.31
C ILE A 8 16.86 19.89 -10.39
N VAL A 9 16.14 20.24 -11.46
CA VAL A 9 14.75 19.77 -11.65
C VAL A 9 14.70 18.26 -11.80
N ASN A 10 15.61 17.67 -12.57
CA ASN A 10 15.63 16.22 -12.77
C ASN A 10 16.03 15.48 -11.47
N GLN A 11 16.98 16.02 -10.72
CA GLN A 11 17.40 15.46 -9.42
C GLN A 11 16.32 15.64 -8.35
N ALA A 12 15.57 16.75 -8.37
CA ALA A 12 14.43 16.97 -7.49
C ALA A 12 13.25 16.06 -7.81
N MET A 13 12.94 15.82 -9.09
CA MET A 13 11.89 14.86 -9.47
C MET A 13 12.27 13.42 -9.12
N ASN A 14 13.54 13.05 -9.29
CA ASN A 14 14.02 11.72 -8.93
C ASN A 14 14.04 11.53 -7.40
N ALA A 15 14.45 12.56 -6.65
CA ALA A 15 14.36 12.57 -5.19
C ALA A 15 12.90 12.52 -4.70
N LEU A 16 11.98 13.24 -5.33
CA LEU A 16 10.55 13.21 -5.01
C LEU A 16 9.93 11.83 -5.32
N GLY A 17 10.31 11.20 -6.43
CA GLY A 17 9.88 9.85 -6.77
C GLY A 17 10.38 8.81 -5.76
N ALA A 18 11.66 8.89 -5.40
CA ALA A 18 12.24 8.03 -4.36
C ALA A 18 11.58 8.26 -2.99
N GLU A 19 11.34 9.51 -2.63
CA GLU A 19 10.68 9.88 -1.36
C GLU A 19 9.22 9.43 -1.33
N ALA A 20 8.49 9.58 -2.44
CA ALA A 20 7.11 9.08 -2.58
C ALA A 20 7.06 7.56 -2.42
N GLN A 21 7.97 6.83 -3.08
CA GLN A 21 8.07 5.38 -2.96
C GLN A 21 8.43 4.96 -1.53
N GLN A 22 9.32 5.68 -0.87
CA GLN A 22 9.73 5.41 0.50
C GLN A 22 8.63 5.73 1.53
N LYS A 23 7.89 6.83 1.34
CA LYS A 23 6.73 7.20 2.17
C LYS A 23 5.57 6.23 2.02
N LEU A 24 5.29 5.79 0.79
CA LEU A 24 4.30 4.74 0.52
C LEU A 24 4.72 3.42 1.15
N GLY A 25 5.95 2.97 0.92
CA GLY A 25 6.48 1.74 1.50
C GLY A 25 6.47 1.75 3.04
N GLY A 26 6.85 2.87 3.66
CA GLY A 26 6.80 3.05 5.10
C GLY A 26 5.37 2.97 5.65
N SER A 27 4.44 3.69 5.04
CA SER A 27 3.03 3.66 5.44
C SER A 27 2.40 2.28 5.24
N PHE A 28 2.84 1.55 4.21
CA PHE A 28 2.45 0.17 3.95
C PHE A 28 2.92 -0.78 5.06
N SER A 29 4.19 -0.66 5.45
CA SER A 29 4.76 -1.45 6.54
C SER A 29 4.05 -1.17 7.86
N GLU A 30 3.67 0.08 8.13
CA GLU A 30 2.95 0.47 9.34
C GLU A 30 1.52 -0.07 9.36
N LEU A 31 0.85 -0.15 8.19
CA LEU A 31 -0.48 -0.76 8.05
C LEU A 31 -0.46 -2.27 8.31
N LEU A 32 0.64 -2.96 8.03
CA LEU A 32 0.76 -4.41 8.24
C LEU A 32 1.35 -4.79 9.59
N GLN A 33 2.10 -3.90 10.24
CA GLN A 33 2.71 -4.15 11.54
C GLN A 33 1.67 -4.20 12.68
N GLY A 34 1.98 -4.99 13.72
CA GLY A 34 1.20 -5.06 14.95
C GLY A 34 -0.22 -5.59 14.74
N GLN A 35 -1.23 -4.76 15.04
CA GLN A 35 -2.66 -5.09 14.92
C GLN A 35 -3.22 -4.83 13.50
N GLY A 36 -2.40 -4.30 12.60
CA GLY A 36 -2.83 -3.85 11.29
C GLY A 36 -3.28 -4.99 10.37
N LEU A 37 -2.58 -6.13 10.37
CA LEU A 37 -3.01 -7.33 9.63
C LEU A 37 -4.35 -7.88 10.14
N GLN A 38 -4.58 -7.85 11.46
CA GLN A 38 -5.83 -8.27 12.07
C GLN A 38 -6.98 -7.32 11.68
N ALA A 39 -6.73 -6.02 11.66
CA ALA A 39 -7.68 -5.03 11.17
C ALA A 39 -7.99 -5.25 9.68
N LEU A 40 -6.99 -5.52 8.85
CA LEU A 40 -7.16 -5.82 7.42
C LEU A 40 -8.05 -7.05 7.22
N ARG A 41 -7.85 -8.12 8.00
CA ARG A 41 -8.73 -9.30 7.97
C ARG A 41 -10.16 -8.95 8.34
N GLN A 42 -10.37 -8.22 9.44
CA GLN A 42 -11.71 -7.81 9.86
C GLN A 42 -12.39 -6.93 8.81
N GLN A 43 -11.65 -5.99 8.22
CA GLN A 43 -12.13 -5.15 7.14
C GLN A 43 -12.53 -5.98 5.91
N ALA A 44 -11.71 -6.96 5.54
CA ALA A 44 -12.01 -7.87 4.44
C ALA A 44 -13.24 -8.74 4.72
N GLU A 45 -13.39 -9.23 5.95
CA GLU A 45 -14.60 -9.94 6.36
C GLU A 45 -15.85 -9.07 6.21
N ASN A 46 -15.79 -7.80 6.66
CA ASN A 46 -16.89 -6.85 6.49
C ASN A 46 -17.18 -6.50 5.02
N ALA A 47 -16.15 -6.46 4.18
CA ALA A 47 -16.27 -6.16 2.75
C ALA A 47 -16.62 -7.39 1.89
N GLY A 48 -16.70 -8.60 2.47
CA GLY A 48 -16.89 -9.85 1.71
C GLY A 48 -15.67 -10.27 0.89
N LEU A 49 -14.48 -9.77 1.24
CA LEU A 49 -13.19 -10.02 0.58
C LEU A 49 -12.28 -10.97 1.41
N ALA A 50 -12.84 -11.64 2.42
CA ALA A 50 -12.09 -12.50 3.33
C ALA A 50 -11.29 -13.59 2.59
N ASP A 51 -11.85 -14.17 1.53
CA ASP A 51 -11.17 -15.20 0.74
C ASP A 51 -9.90 -14.68 0.05
N LYS A 52 -9.89 -13.40 -0.38
CA LYS A 52 -8.70 -12.77 -0.97
C LYS A 52 -7.62 -12.58 0.09
N VAL A 53 -7.95 -11.99 1.23
CA VAL A 53 -6.98 -11.81 2.32
C VAL A 53 -6.46 -13.14 2.83
N ARG A 54 -7.31 -14.17 2.92
CA ARG A 54 -6.90 -15.52 3.26
C ARG A 54 -5.94 -16.13 2.24
N SER A 55 -6.11 -15.85 0.95
CA SER A 55 -5.15 -16.31 -0.07
C SER A 55 -3.76 -15.72 0.12
N TRP A 56 -3.68 -14.47 0.60
CA TRP A 56 -2.42 -13.79 0.90
C TRP A 56 -1.81 -14.25 2.22
N ILE A 57 -2.64 -14.65 3.18
CA ILE A 57 -2.19 -15.21 4.47
C ILE A 57 -2.07 -16.73 4.30
N GLY A 58 -1.04 -17.18 3.60
CA GLY A 58 -0.84 -18.59 3.32
C GLY A 58 0.38 -18.86 2.45
N ASN A 59 0.41 -20.05 1.83
CA ASN A 59 1.44 -20.42 0.84
C ASN A 59 0.80 -20.65 -0.55
N GLY A 60 -0.37 -20.05 -0.79
CA GLY A 60 -1.14 -20.20 -2.02
C GLY A 60 -0.85 -19.11 -3.04
N GLU A 61 -1.56 -19.15 -4.17
CA GLU A 61 -1.50 -18.05 -5.14
C GLU A 61 -2.24 -16.82 -4.60
N ASN A 62 -1.58 -15.67 -4.60
CA ASN A 62 -2.16 -14.42 -4.14
C ASN A 62 -3.28 -13.97 -5.08
N LEU A 63 -4.53 -14.02 -4.62
CA LEU A 63 -5.65 -13.59 -5.44
C LEU A 63 -5.56 -12.09 -5.76
N PRO A 64 -5.76 -11.69 -7.02
CA PRO A 64 -5.74 -10.28 -7.39
C PRO A 64 -6.92 -9.55 -6.76
N ILE A 65 -6.70 -8.28 -6.41
CA ILE A 65 -7.71 -7.36 -5.90
C ILE A 65 -7.71 -6.10 -6.76
N SER A 66 -8.87 -5.51 -6.97
CA SER A 66 -9.04 -4.27 -7.74
C SER A 66 -8.96 -3.04 -6.84
N ALA A 67 -8.66 -1.88 -7.43
CA ALA A 67 -8.66 -0.60 -6.71
C ALA A 67 -10.01 -0.28 -6.03
N ALA A 68 -11.12 -0.69 -6.64
CA ALA A 68 -12.46 -0.54 -6.07
C ALA A 68 -12.68 -1.44 -4.84
N GLU A 69 -12.17 -2.67 -4.87
CA GLU A 69 -12.21 -3.57 -3.72
C GLU A 69 -11.31 -3.07 -2.59
N ILE A 70 -10.11 -2.56 -2.90
CA ILE A 70 -9.23 -1.91 -1.92
C ILE A 70 -9.92 -0.70 -1.27
N ARG A 71 -10.69 0.07 -2.05
CA ARG A 71 -11.45 1.21 -1.53
C ARG A 71 -12.52 0.81 -0.52
N ASN A 72 -13.10 -0.37 -0.69
CA ASN A 72 -14.06 -0.97 0.26
C ASN A 72 -13.36 -1.64 1.45
N LEU A 73 -12.11 -2.07 1.26
CA LEU A 73 -11.29 -2.67 2.29
C LEU A 73 -10.76 -1.62 3.28
N LEU A 74 -10.17 -0.53 2.77
CA LEU A 74 -9.64 0.54 3.60
C LEU A 74 -10.74 1.47 4.13
N THR A 75 -10.57 1.93 5.37
CA THR A 75 -11.42 2.98 5.92
C THR A 75 -11.07 4.34 5.32
N ASP A 76 -12.03 5.27 5.28
CA ASP A 76 -11.79 6.64 4.82
C ASP A 76 -10.65 7.31 5.58
N GLN A 77 -10.57 7.09 6.90
CA GLN A 77 -9.48 7.61 7.72
C GLN A 77 -8.11 7.09 7.32
N GLN A 78 -7.99 5.81 6.97
CA GLN A 78 -6.71 5.25 6.51
C GLN A 78 -6.32 5.91 5.19
N LEU A 79 -7.25 5.97 4.24
CA LEU A 79 -7.02 6.58 2.93
C LEU A 79 -6.63 8.06 3.06
N GLU A 80 -7.34 8.84 3.88
CA GLU A 80 -7.00 10.23 4.18
C GLU A 80 -5.64 10.36 4.86
N ALA A 81 -5.26 9.43 5.75
CA ALA A 81 -3.95 9.43 6.37
C ALA A 81 -2.84 9.19 5.32
N PHE A 82 -3.03 8.26 4.38
CA PHE A 82 -2.09 8.07 3.27
C PHE A 82 -1.97 9.34 2.43
N VAL A 83 -3.09 9.95 2.03
CA VAL A 83 -3.09 11.18 1.23
C VAL A 83 -2.39 12.31 1.98
N SER A 84 -2.70 12.50 3.25
CA SER A 84 -2.14 13.58 4.06
C SER A 84 -0.64 13.41 4.35
N ARG A 85 -0.18 12.17 4.55
CA ARG A 85 1.24 11.87 4.83
C ARG A 85 2.11 11.88 3.57
N THR A 86 1.57 11.35 2.47
CA THR A 86 2.34 11.19 1.22
C THR A 86 2.19 12.37 0.26
N GLY A 87 1.09 13.13 0.37
CA GLY A 87 0.69 14.14 -0.61
C GLY A 87 0.16 13.54 -1.91
N ILE A 88 -0.01 12.21 -1.98
CA ILE A 88 -0.45 11.48 -3.17
C ILE A 88 -1.97 11.32 -3.11
N PRO A 89 -2.71 11.56 -4.20
CA PRO A 89 -4.15 11.40 -4.19
C PRO A 89 -4.55 9.91 -4.07
N ALA A 90 -5.71 9.67 -3.46
CA ALA A 90 -6.30 8.35 -3.30
C ALA A 90 -6.43 7.58 -4.63
N SER A 91 -6.71 8.28 -5.73
CA SER A 91 -6.81 7.70 -7.08
C SER A 91 -5.53 7.03 -7.56
N VAL A 92 -4.37 7.40 -7.01
CA VAL A 92 -3.06 6.78 -7.30
C VAL A 92 -2.70 5.76 -6.23
N ILE A 93 -3.05 6.02 -4.97
CA ILE A 93 -2.78 5.08 -3.87
C ILE A 93 -3.57 3.78 -4.05
N LEU A 94 -4.87 3.84 -4.34
CA LEU A 94 -5.74 2.66 -4.48
C LEU A 94 -5.23 1.63 -5.50
N PRO A 95 -4.87 1.99 -6.75
CA PRO A 95 -4.31 1.02 -7.69
C PRO A 95 -2.92 0.52 -7.26
N ALA A 96 -2.08 1.36 -6.67
CA ALA A 96 -0.79 0.90 -6.16
C ALA A 96 -0.97 -0.13 -5.02
N LEU A 97 -1.88 0.12 -4.09
CA LEU A 97 -2.24 -0.85 -3.05
C LEU A 97 -2.79 -2.13 -3.68
N ALA A 98 -3.65 -2.05 -4.68
CA ALA A 98 -4.20 -3.23 -5.34
C ALA A 98 -3.11 -4.15 -5.92
N GLU A 99 -2.02 -3.57 -6.43
CA GLU A 99 -0.89 -4.30 -7.01
C GLU A 99 0.08 -4.84 -5.94
N PHE A 100 0.40 -4.06 -4.91
CA PHE A 100 1.44 -4.40 -3.93
C PHE A 100 0.91 -5.06 -2.66
N LEU A 101 -0.35 -4.83 -2.29
CA LEU A 101 -0.92 -5.31 -1.02
C LEU A 101 -0.97 -6.83 -0.87
N PRO A 102 -1.37 -7.61 -1.89
CA PRO A 102 -1.35 -9.06 -1.82
C PRO A 102 0.04 -9.60 -1.44
N THR A 103 1.06 -9.16 -2.19
CA THR A 103 2.45 -9.59 -2.01
C THR A 103 3.05 -9.11 -0.70
N ALA A 104 2.71 -7.89 -0.25
CA ALA A 104 3.21 -7.37 1.01
C ALA A 104 2.64 -8.11 2.23
N VAL A 105 1.36 -8.47 2.18
CA VAL A 105 0.72 -9.30 3.23
C VAL A 105 1.34 -10.68 3.27
N ASP A 106 1.53 -11.30 2.11
CA ASP A 106 2.20 -12.61 1.96
C ASP A 106 3.61 -12.59 2.57
N GLN A 107 4.48 -11.68 2.11
CA GLN A 107 5.84 -11.55 2.65
C GLN A 107 5.87 -11.31 4.17
N HIS A 108 4.95 -10.48 4.68
CA HIS A 108 4.86 -10.19 6.11
C HIS A 108 4.44 -11.43 6.90
N THR A 109 3.49 -12.24 6.40
CA THR A 109 3.06 -13.47 7.09
C THR A 109 4.10 -14.59 7.01
N THR A 110 4.87 -14.70 5.92
CA THR A 110 5.94 -15.70 5.81
C THR A 110 7.10 -15.37 6.73
N SER A 111 7.42 -14.09 6.90
CA SER A 111 8.54 -13.62 7.74
C SER A 111 8.21 -13.66 9.24
N ASN A 112 6.93 -13.57 9.59
CA ASN A 112 6.44 -13.65 10.96
C ASN A 112 5.39 -14.77 11.08
N PRO A 113 5.83 -16.04 11.21
CA PRO A 113 4.89 -17.13 11.41
C PRO A 113 4.14 -16.87 12.73
N ALA A 114 2.81 -16.80 12.63
CA ALA A 114 1.93 -16.66 13.79
C ALA A 114 2.14 -17.79 14.81
#